data_AF-A0A7K0TDA6-F1
#
_entry.id   AF-A0A7K0TDA6-F1
#
_cell.length_a   1.000
_cell.length_b   1.000
_cell.length_c   1.000
_cell.angle_alpha   90.00
_cell.angle_beta   90.00
_cell.angle_gamma   90.00
#
_symmetry.space_group_name_H-M   'P 1'
#
loop_
_entity.id
_entity.type
_entity.pdbx_description
1 polymer ?
#
loop_
_entity_poly.entity_id
_entity_poly.type
_entity_poly.pdbx_seq_one_letter_code
_entity_poly.pdbx_strand_id
1 'polypeptide(L)' 'MLTKKLRIGIVCPYGWDTPGGVQNHIRDLAEFLIAAGHTVSVLAPVIDESTLPSYVTSAGKPISIPYNGAVA' A
#
# COMPACT_ATOMS: atom_id res chain seq x y z
N MET A 1 19.49 14.29 0.55
CA MET A 1 18.95 13.54 1.69
C MET A 1 17.78 14.32 2.25
N LEU A 2 16.60 13.72 2.46
CA LEU A 2 15.44 14.41 3.03
C LEU A 2 15.79 14.85 4.47
N THR A 3 15.91 16.15 4.71
CA THR A 3 16.48 16.70 5.97
C THR A 3 15.48 16.75 7.13
N LYS A 4 14.20 16.54 6.85
CA LYS A 4 13.11 16.57 7.82
C LYS A 4 12.44 15.20 7.89
N LYS A 5 12.25 14.68 9.10
CA LYS A 5 11.39 13.50 9.33
C LYS A 5 9.93 13.89 9.05
N LEU A 6 9.25 13.08 8.25
CA LEU A 6 7.89 13.34 7.77
C LEU A 6 6.96 12.21 8.19
N ARG A 7 5.67 12.50 8.21
CA ARG A 7 4.59 11.52 8.34
C ARG A 7 3.87 11.45 7.00
N ILE A 8 3.89 10.28 6.36
CA ILE A 8 3.46 10.10 4.97
C ILE A 8 2.36 9.05 4.94
N GLY A 9 1.20 9.43 4.40
CA GLY A 9 0.12 8.49 4.08
C GLY A 9 0.14 8.15 2.59
N ILE A 10 0.05 6.87 2.26
CA ILE A 10 -0.05 6.37 0.88
C ILE A 10 -1.34 5.56 0.76
N VAL A 11 -2.06 5.71 -0.34
CA VAL A 11 -3.26 4.92 -0.63
C VAL A 11 -2.96 4.00 -1.81
N CYS A 12 -3.08 2.68 -1.60
CA CYS A 12 -3.01 1.68 -2.66
C CYS A 12 -4.43 1.26 -3.04
N PRO A 13 -4.85 1.39 -4.32
CA PRO A 13 -6.20 1.03 -4.73
C PRO A 13 -6.39 -0.48 -4.95
N TYR A 14 -5.32 -1.27 -4.94
CA TYR A 14 -5.34 -2.70 -5.28
C TYR A 14 -5.08 -3.58 -4.06
N GLY A 15 -5.54 -4.82 -4.13
CA GLY A 15 -5.33 -5.82 -3.08
C GLY A 15 -3.84 -5.99 -2.75
N TRP A 16 -3.45 -5.70 -1.52
CA TRP A 16 -2.05 -5.72 -1.06
C TRP A 16 -1.39 -7.09 -1.17
N ASP A 17 -2.20 -8.13 -1.01
CA ASP A 17 -1.87 -9.55 -1.04
C ASP A 17 -2.03 -10.20 -2.42
N THR A 18 -2.41 -9.42 -3.43
CA THR A 18 -2.44 -9.88 -4.83
C THR A 18 -1.16 -9.49 -5.58
N PRO A 19 -0.69 -10.27 -6.56
CA PRO A 19 0.43 -9.85 -7.41
C PRO A 19 0.07 -8.68 -8.33
N GLY A 20 0.96 -7.69 -8.44
CA GLY A 20 0.77 -6.56 -9.35
C GLY A 20 1.78 -5.44 -9.16
N GLY A 21 1.95 -4.63 -10.21
CA GLY A 21 3.02 -3.63 -10.27
C GLY A 21 2.85 -2.46 -9.29
N VAL A 22 1.61 -2.03 -9.04
CA VAL A 22 1.35 -0.82 -8.23
C VAL A 22 1.57 -1.08 -6.74
N GLN A 23 1.06 -2.18 -6.20
CA GLN A 23 1.30 -2.60 -4.83
C GLN A 23 2.79 -2.91 -4.57
N ASN A 24 3.50 -3.51 -5.54
CA ASN A 24 4.94 -3.74 -5.45
C ASN A 24 5.71 -2.41 -5.41
N HIS A 25 5.37 -1.46 -6.29
CA HIS A 25 6.00 -0.14 -6.28
C HIS A 25 5.76 0.62 -4.97
N ILE A 26 4.53 0.57 -4.43
CA ILE A 26 4.19 1.21 -3.16
C ILE A 26 4.95 0.57 -1.99
N ARG A 27 5.13 -0.76 -2.00
CA ARG A 27 5.95 -1.47 -1.01
C ARG A 27 7.38 -0.96 -1.01
N ASP A 28 8.03 -0.96 -2.18
CA ASP A 28 9.42 -0.54 -2.32
C ASP A 28 9.60 0.93 -1.92
N LEU A 29 8.65 1.80 -2.30
CA LEU A 29 8.65 3.21 -1.92
C LEU A 29 8.47 3.41 -0.42
N ALA A 30 7.54 2.69 0.21
CA ALA A 30 7.29 2.78 1.64
C ALA A 30 8.53 2.35 2.43
N GLU A 31 9.16 1.23 2.06
CA GLU A 31 10.37 0.72 2.68
C GLU A 31 11.56 1.66 2.51
N PHE A 32 11.72 2.25 1.33
CA PHE A 32 12.73 3.28 1.08
C PHE A 32 12.53 4.52 1.97
N LEU A 33 11.29 5.03 2.08
CA LEU A 33 10.98 6.19 2.91
C LEU A 33 11.15 5.89 4.41
N ILE A 34 10.80 4.69 4.86
CA ILE A 34 11.02 4.23 6.23
C ILE A 34 12.53 4.16 6.51
N ALA A 35 13.32 3.56 5.60
CA ALA A 35 14.77 3.49 5.73
C ALA A 35 15.43 4.89 5.74
N ALA A 36 14.82 5.87 5.06
CA ALA A 36 15.24 7.28 5.12
C ALA A 36 14.82 8.01 6.41
N GLY A 37 14.12 7.34 7.33
CA GLY A 37 13.74 7.88 8.65
C GLY A 37 12.37 8.54 8.72
N HIS A 38 11.51 8.36 7.71
CA HIS A 38 10.13 8.83 7.72
C HIS A 38 9.18 7.82 8.38
N THR A 39 8.06 8.32 8.91
CA THR A 39 6.94 7.47 9.33
C THR A 39 5.98 7.33 8.17
N VAL A 40 5.74 6.10 7.73
CA VAL A 40 4.85 5.81 6.58
C VAL A 40 3.69 4.95 7.05
N SER A 41 2.49 5.22 6.52
CA SER A 41 1.31 4.36 6.64
C SER A 41 0.67 4.20 5.27
N VAL A 42 0.38 2.96 4.89
CA VAL A 42 -0.26 2.58 3.63
C VAL A 42 -1.66 2.08 3.91
N LEU A 43 -2.67 2.72 3.34
CA LEU A 43 -4.05 2.21 3.34
C LEU A 43 -4.28 1.40 2.07
N ALA A 44 -4.66 0.13 2.20
CA ALA A 44 -4.86 -0.76 1.05
C ALA A 44 -5.98 -1.78 1.31
N PRO A 45 -6.72 -2.23 0.27
CA PRO A 45 -7.55 -3.42 0.36
C PRO A 45 -6.71 -4.67 0.69
N VAL A 46 -7.24 -5.56 1.52
CA VAL A 46 -6.55 -6.79 1.97
C VAL A 46 -7.56 -7.93 2.05
N ILE A 47 -7.20 -9.12 1.57
CA ILE A 47 -8.01 -10.35 1.72
C ILE A 47 -7.62 -11.07 3.03
N ASP A 48 -6.32 -11.22 3.29
CA ASP A 48 -5.75 -11.83 4.50
C ASP A 48 -4.92 -10.84 5.34
N GLU A 49 -5.42 -10.49 6.52
CA GLU A 49 -4.77 -9.54 7.43
C GLU A 49 -3.68 -10.18 8.32
N SER A 50 -3.52 -11.50 8.30
CA SER A 50 -2.65 -12.22 9.24
C SER A 50 -1.16 -11.93 9.08
N THR A 51 -0.73 -11.44 7.92
CA THR A 51 0.68 -11.28 7.53
C THR A 51 1.03 -9.88 7.01
N LEU A 52 0.28 -8.86 7.43
CA LEU A 52 0.52 -7.49 6.98
C LEU A 52 1.80 -6.89 7.59
N PRO A 53 2.62 -6.18 6.78
CA PRO A 53 3.66 -5.32 7.32
C PRO A 53 3.07 -4.27 8.28
N SER A 54 3.82 -3.90 9.31
CA SER A 54 3.36 -2.96 10.35
C SER A 54 2.99 -1.57 9.83
N TYR A 55 3.46 -1.18 8.64
CA TYR A 55 3.13 0.09 7.99
C TYR A 55 1.88 0.01 7.12
N VAL A 56 1.22 -1.15 7.02
CA VAL A 56 0.00 -1.34 6.21
C VAL A 56 -1.23 -1.37 7.11
N THR A 57 -2.24 -0.61 6.74
CA THR A 57 -3.56 -0.57 7.36
C THR A 57 -4.57 -1.14 6.39
N SER A 58 -5.29 -2.19 6.81
CA SER A 58 -6.37 -2.79 6.02
C SER A 58 -7.51 -1.79 5.82
N ALA A 59 -7.93 -1.61 4.56
CA ALA A 59 -9.13 -0.88 4.18
C ALA A 59 -10.35 -1.81 4.03
N GLY A 60 -10.22 -3.08 4.44
CA GLY A 60 -11.19 -4.14 4.18
C GLY A 60 -10.93 -4.88 2.87
N LYS A 61 -11.83 -5.81 2.54
CA LYS A 61 -11.67 -6.68 1.35
C LYS A 61 -11.88 -5.90 0.05
N PRO A 62 -11.09 -6.18 -1.01
CA PRO A 62 -11.30 -5.56 -2.31
C PRO A 62 -12.67 -5.93 -2.90
N ILE A 63 -13.28 -4.98 -3.61
CA ILE A 63 -14.55 -5.16 -4.33
C ILE A 63 -14.26 -4.98 -5.81
N SER A 64 -14.49 -6.03 -6.60
CA SER A 64 -14.32 -5.97 -8.05
C SER A 64 -15.40 -5.09 -8.68
N ILE A 65 -14.97 -4.06 -9.40
CA ILE A 65 -15.88 -3.17 -10.13
C ILE A 65 -15.59 -3.30 -11.64
N PRO A 66 -16.48 -3.97 -12.41
CA PRO A 66 -16.32 -4.07 -13.85
C PRO A 66 -16.63 -2.72 -14.53
N TYR A 67 -15.75 -2.29 -15.43
CA TYR A 67 -15.93 -1.07 -16.22
C TYR A 67 -15.21 -1.18 -17.58
N ASN A 68 -15.93 -0.92 -18.67
CA ASN A 68 -15.39 -0.95 -20.05
C ASN A 68 -14.60 -2.22 -20.43
N GLY A 69 -15.00 -3.39 -19.92
CA GLY A 69 -14.32 -4.66 -20.18
C GLY A 69 -13.06 -4.91 -19.36
N ALA A 70 -12.69 -3.97 -18.48
CA ALA A 70 -11.68 -4.15 -17.45
C ALA A 70 -12.34 -4.35 -16.07
N VAL A 71 -11.61 -4.91 -15.12
CA VAL A 71 -12.00 -5.01 -13.71
C VAL A 71 -10.94 -4.29 -12.90
N ALA A 72 -11.38 -3.31 -12.11
CA ALA A 72 -10.56 -2.65 -11.10
C ALA A 72 -10.64 -3.42 -9.78
#